data_AF-A0A0F8VZW3-F1
#
_entry.id   AF-A0A0F8VZW3-F1
#
_cell.length_a   1.000
_cell.length_b   1.000
_cell.length_c   1.000
_cell.angle_alpha   90.00
_cell.angle_beta   90.00
_cell.angle_gamma   90.00
#
_symmetry.space_group_name_H-M   'P 1'
#
loop_
_entity.id
_entity.type
_entity.pdbx_description
1 polymer ?
#
loop_
_entity_poly.entity_id
_entity_poly.type
_entity_poly.pdbx_seq_one_letter_code
_entity_poly.pdbx_strand_id
1 'polypeptide(L)'
;MHWNLVLLPTELSWTQQFVHNSCHTRKCATLGYGMEYSFSIYQRMRIAGLLGETDLAYPISGGTTNAWGAREAWMSEKQAPEWGLRQYRGPIWEVINALCLSLVGLDLAMMFHPIAAKHVKEITSQFFEAVPKELDSMGYTDWVNANLKA
;
A
#
# COMPACT_ATOMS: atom_id res chain seq x y z
N MET A 1 -3.45 13.11 -16.44
CA MET A 1 -3.67 11.92 -15.60
C MET A 1 -3.53 12.37 -14.16
N HIS A 2 -4.57 12.21 -13.34
CA HIS A 2 -4.50 12.53 -11.90
C HIS A 2 -4.30 11.21 -11.15
N TRP A 3 -3.16 11.06 -10.48
CA TRP A 3 -2.89 9.91 -9.63
C TRP A 3 -3.54 10.13 -8.27
N ASN A 4 -4.27 9.14 -7.77
CA ASN A 4 -4.82 9.18 -6.42
C ASN A 4 -3.76 8.59 -5.48
N LEU A 5 -3.09 9.47 -4.73
CA LEU A 5 -2.15 9.07 -3.71
C LEU A 5 -2.91 8.76 -2.42
N VAL A 6 -2.86 7.50 -1.98
CA VAL A 6 -3.45 7.07 -0.72
C VAL A 6 -2.32 6.86 0.28
N LEU A 7 -2.20 7.79 1.22
CA LEU A 7 -1.38 7.65 2.41
C LEU A 7 -2.11 6.75 3.39
N LEU A 8 -1.46 5.68 3.81
CA LEU A 8 -1.92 4.84 4.90
C LEU A 8 -1.51 5.51 6.23
N PRO A 9 -2.14 5.19 7.37
CA PRO A 9 -2.15 6.05 8.56
C PRO A 9 -0.81 5.96 9.28
N THR A 10 0.11 6.80 8.85
CA THR A 10 1.26 7.28 9.60
C THR A 10 1.22 8.81 9.50
N GLU A 11 1.50 9.52 10.60
CA GLU A 11 1.17 10.95 10.80
C GLU A 11 1.58 11.92 9.66
N LEU A 12 0.95 13.10 9.63
CA LEU A 12 1.26 14.23 8.74
C LEU A 12 2.75 14.66 8.76
N SER A 13 3.49 14.42 9.85
CA SER A 13 4.94 14.67 9.95
C SER A 13 5.76 13.84 8.93
N TRP A 14 5.26 12.68 8.52
CA TRP A 14 5.86 11.80 7.50
C TRP A 14 5.77 12.35 6.09
N THR A 15 4.74 13.14 5.79
CA THR A 15 4.58 13.74 4.46
C THR A 15 5.72 14.70 4.11
N GLN A 16 6.35 15.33 5.12
CA GLN A 16 7.55 16.14 4.91
C GLN A 16 8.80 15.28 4.67
N GLN A 17 8.94 14.11 5.32
CA GLN A 17 10.02 13.16 5.00
C GLN A 17 9.87 12.55 3.61
N PHE A 18 8.67 12.34 3.09
CA PHE A 18 8.48 11.90 1.70
C PHE A 18 8.97 12.92 0.66
N VAL A 19 8.98 14.21 1.01
CA VAL A 19 9.40 15.31 0.11
C VAL A 19 10.88 15.66 0.31
N HIS A 20 11.45 15.45 1.50
CA HIS A 20 12.85 15.78 1.82
C HIS A 20 13.80 14.56 1.86
N ASN A 21 13.32 13.37 2.19
CA ASN A 21 14.11 12.15 2.33
C ASN A 21 13.72 11.12 1.26
N SER A 22 14.70 10.35 0.81
CA SER A 22 14.52 9.32 -0.22
C SER A 22 13.48 8.27 0.21
N CYS A 23 12.41 8.10 -0.58
CA CYS A 23 11.46 7.00 -0.41
C CYS A 23 11.91 5.79 -1.24
N HIS A 24 11.80 4.58 -0.70
CA HIS A 24 12.03 3.39 -1.50
C HIS A 24 10.84 3.12 -2.43
N THR A 25 11.06 3.30 -3.72
CA THR A 25 10.10 2.90 -4.76
C THR A 25 10.44 1.49 -5.23
N ARG A 26 9.58 0.50 -4.97
CA ARG A 26 9.72 -0.84 -5.57
C ARG A 26 8.59 -1.12 -6.55
N LYS A 27 8.93 -1.78 -7.66
CA LYS A 27 7.92 -2.27 -8.60
C LYS A 27 7.04 -3.31 -7.91
N CYS A 28 5.75 -3.01 -7.82
CA CYS A 28 4.73 -3.95 -7.39
C CYS A 28 4.32 -4.80 -8.58
N ALA A 29 4.43 -6.12 -8.45
CA ALA A 29 3.77 -7.02 -9.37
C ALA A 29 2.25 -7.01 -9.13
N THR A 30 1.48 -7.45 -10.14
CA THR A 30 0.02 -7.53 -10.04
C THR A 30 -0.43 -8.89 -9.51
N LEU A 31 -1.63 -8.94 -8.94
CA LEU A 31 -2.24 -10.16 -8.43
C LEU A 31 -2.33 -11.20 -9.55
N GLY A 32 -1.78 -12.39 -9.31
CA GLY A 32 -1.68 -13.48 -10.29
C GLY A 32 -0.46 -13.43 -11.21
N TYR A 33 0.39 -12.40 -11.11
CA TYR A 33 1.57 -12.21 -11.96
C TYR A 33 2.81 -11.82 -11.15
N GLY A 34 3.06 -12.52 -10.04
CA GLY A 34 4.27 -12.32 -9.21
C GLY A 34 4.08 -11.41 -7.99
N MET A 35 2.84 -11.12 -7.58
CA MET A 35 2.55 -10.36 -6.36
C MET A 35 3.23 -10.97 -5.13
N GLU A 36 3.28 -12.30 -5.03
CA GLU A 36 3.90 -13.05 -3.94
C GLU A 36 5.40 -12.75 -3.80
N TYR A 37 6.08 -12.47 -4.92
CA TYR A 37 7.47 -12.01 -4.91
C TYR A 37 7.56 -10.61 -4.32
N SER A 38 6.73 -9.67 -4.80
CA SER A 38 6.67 -8.33 -4.23
C SER A 38 6.31 -8.36 -2.74
N PHE A 39 5.35 -9.17 -2.33
CA PHE A 39 4.92 -9.32 -0.94
C PHE A 39 6.09 -9.71 -0.01
N SER A 40 6.81 -10.78 -0.36
CA SER A 40 7.96 -11.26 0.42
C SER A 40 9.08 -10.23 0.51
N ILE A 41 9.27 -9.47 -0.56
CA ILE A 41 10.30 -8.47 -0.72
C ILE A 41 10.01 -7.22 0.12
N TYR A 42 8.75 -6.78 0.18
CA TYR A 42 8.30 -5.69 1.04
C TYR A 42 8.39 -6.07 2.53
N GLN A 43 7.96 -7.29 2.87
CA GLN A 43 8.07 -7.82 4.22
C GLN A 43 9.52 -7.82 4.73
N ARG A 44 10.48 -8.25 3.88
CA ARG A 44 11.91 -8.22 4.23
C ARG A 44 12.44 -6.82 4.44
N MET A 45 12.05 -5.84 3.63
CA MET A 45 12.45 -4.44 3.83
C MET A 45 11.94 -3.90 5.15
N ARG A 46 10.65 -4.14 5.44
CA ARG A 46 10.01 -3.70 6.67
C ARG A 46 10.72 -4.27 7.89
N ILE A 47 10.99 -5.58 7.88
CA ILE A 47 11.70 -6.25 8.98
C ILE A 47 13.13 -5.71 9.11
N ALA A 48 13.87 -5.56 8.00
CA ALA A 48 15.23 -5.04 8.05
C ALA A 48 15.30 -3.61 8.62
N GLY A 49 14.39 -2.73 8.21
CA GLY A 49 14.27 -1.39 8.77
C GLY A 49 13.97 -1.41 10.28
N LEU A 50 13.07 -2.30 10.74
CA LEU A 50 12.78 -2.48 12.16
C LEU A 50 13.94 -3.08 12.97
N LEU A 51 14.83 -3.85 12.33
CA LEU A 51 16.04 -4.39 12.95
C LEU A 51 17.18 -3.35 13.05
N GLY A 52 17.00 -2.14 12.52
CA GLY A 52 17.97 -1.04 12.63
C GLY A 52 18.83 -0.81 11.40
N GLU A 53 18.52 -1.44 10.26
CA GLU A 53 19.20 -1.15 8.99
C GLU A 53 18.81 0.24 8.48
N THR A 54 19.67 1.24 8.66
CA THR A 54 19.39 2.65 8.35
C THR A 54 19.13 2.88 6.86
N ASP A 55 19.70 2.06 5.99
CA ASP A 55 19.51 2.16 4.53
C ASP A 55 18.12 1.68 4.09
N LEU A 56 17.44 0.87 4.91
CA LEU A 56 16.10 0.34 4.64
C LEU A 56 15.03 0.92 5.56
N ALA A 57 15.42 1.77 6.51
CA ALA A 57 14.54 2.49 7.43
C ALA A 57 13.89 3.72 6.76
N TYR A 58 13.36 3.54 5.55
CA TYR A 58 12.62 4.57 4.82
C TYR A 58 11.20 4.09 4.53
N PRO A 59 10.24 5.02 4.38
CA PRO A 59 8.92 4.69 3.89
C PRO A 59 8.97 4.00 2.52
N ILE A 60 8.06 3.06 2.32
CA ILE A 60 7.93 2.28 1.10
C ILE A 60 6.72 2.78 0.31
N SER A 61 6.96 3.15 -0.95
CA SER A 61 5.91 3.48 -1.90
C SER A 61 5.78 2.41 -2.99
N GLY A 62 4.54 2.21 -3.43
CA GLY A 62 4.18 1.12 -4.34
C GLY A 62 3.19 1.56 -5.41
N GLY A 63 3.52 1.24 -6.65
CA GLY A 63 2.67 1.44 -7.82
C GLY A 63 1.58 0.38 -7.90
N THR A 64 0.53 0.50 -7.09
CA THR A 64 -0.61 -0.44 -7.10
C THR A 64 -1.37 -0.45 -8.43
N THR A 65 -1.17 0.58 -9.24
CA THR A 65 -1.72 0.74 -10.60
C THR A 65 -1.25 -0.34 -11.57
N ASN A 66 -0.16 -1.05 -11.27
CA ASN A 66 0.26 -2.24 -12.00
C ASN A 66 -0.82 -3.34 -12.00
N ALA A 67 -1.79 -3.29 -11.08
CA ALA A 67 -2.99 -4.11 -11.08
C ALA A 67 -3.68 -4.15 -12.46
N TRP A 68 -3.71 -3.01 -13.16
CA TRP A 68 -4.32 -2.85 -14.48
C TRP A 68 -3.56 -3.55 -15.61
N GLY A 69 -2.35 -4.04 -15.38
CA GLY A 69 -1.60 -4.87 -16.33
C GLY A 69 -2.10 -6.32 -16.42
N ALA A 70 -2.83 -6.80 -15.40
CA ALA A 70 -3.41 -8.14 -15.41
C ALA A 70 -4.52 -8.25 -16.46
N ARG A 71 -4.55 -9.35 -17.22
CA ARG A 71 -5.58 -9.56 -18.26
C ARG A 71 -6.99 -9.49 -17.68
N GLU A 72 -7.15 -10.00 -16.46
CA GLU A 72 -8.37 -10.06 -15.67
C GLU A 72 -8.92 -8.66 -15.37
N ALA A 73 -8.06 -7.63 -15.28
CA ALA A 73 -8.44 -6.26 -14.95
C ALA A 73 -8.97 -5.46 -16.15
N TRP A 74 -8.51 -5.76 -17.38
CA TRP A 74 -8.86 -4.97 -18.58
C TRP A 74 -9.58 -5.77 -19.68
N MET A 75 -9.56 -7.10 -19.66
CA MET A 75 -10.18 -7.91 -20.70
C MET A 75 -11.69 -7.69 -20.75
N SER A 76 -12.20 -7.47 -21.96
CA SER A 76 -13.62 -7.22 -22.22
C SER A 76 -14.47 -8.44 -21.88
N GLU A 77 -15.68 -8.19 -21.37
CA GLU A 77 -16.71 -9.20 -21.10
C GLU A 77 -17.06 -10.04 -22.34
N LYS A 78 -16.85 -9.49 -23.54
CA LYS A 78 -17.06 -10.23 -24.80
C LYS A 78 -16.07 -11.39 -24.99
N GLN A 79 -14.89 -11.32 -24.39
CA GLN A 79 -13.84 -12.34 -24.52
C GLN A 79 -13.87 -13.34 -23.37
N ALA A 80 -14.33 -12.92 -22.19
CA ALA A 80 -14.45 -13.76 -20.99
C ALA A 80 -15.73 -13.38 -20.21
N PRO A 81 -16.91 -13.86 -20.64
CA PRO A 81 -18.18 -13.56 -19.98
C PRO A 81 -18.28 -14.14 -18.56
N GLU A 82 -17.55 -15.21 -18.28
CA GLU A 82 -17.55 -15.90 -16.99
C GLU A 82 -16.90 -15.09 -15.85
N TRP A 83 -16.07 -14.09 -16.18
CA TRP A 83 -15.41 -13.24 -15.18
C TRP A 83 -16.26 -12.06 -14.71
N GLY A 84 -17.45 -11.88 -15.29
CA GLY A 84 -18.36 -10.79 -14.94
C GLY A 84 -17.89 -9.41 -15.38
N LEU A 85 -18.56 -8.38 -14.87
CA LEU A 85 -18.47 -7.02 -15.40
C LEU A 85 -17.09 -6.39 -15.17
N ARG A 86 -16.51 -5.82 -16.24
CA ARG A 86 -15.18 -5.20 -16.21
C ARG A 86 -15.13 -4.01 -15.24
N GLN A 87 -16.23 -3.26 -15.15
CA GLN A 87 -16.32 -2.06 -14.31
C GLN A 87 -16.05 -2.35 -12.83
N TYR A 88 -16.34 -3.57 -12.36
CA TYR A 88 -16.07 -3.98 -10.98
C TYR A 88 -14.73 -4.69 -10.87
N ARG A 89 -14.37 -5.53 -11.86
CA ARG A 89 -13.11 -6.29 -11.84
C ARG A 89 -11.87 -5.41 -11.72
N GLY A 90 -11.74 -4.39 -12.56
CA GLY A 90 -10.57 -3.51 -12.55
C GLY A 90 -10.32 -2.84 -11.20
N PRO A 91 -11.30 -2.10 -10.65
CA PRO A 91 -11.18 -1.51 -9.32
C PRO A 91 -10.95 -2.53 -8.21
N ILE A 92 -11.60 -3.69 -8.24
CA ILE A 92 -11.39 -4.74 -7.22
C ILE A 92 -9.95 -5.27 -7.26
N TRP A 93 -9.38 -5.50 -8.45
CA TRP A 93 -8.01 -5.95 -8.60
C TRP A 93 -7.01 -4.95 -8.01
N GLU A 94 -7.27 -3.66 -8.22
CA GLU A 94 -6.47 -2.57 -7.67
C GLU A 94 -6.59 -2.48 -6.13
N VAL A 95 -7.81 -2.60 -5.59
CA VAL A 95 -8.07 -2.63 -4.14
C VAL A 95 -7.33 -3.79 -3.48
N ILE A 96 -7.48 -5.01 -4.01
CA ILE A 96 -6.84 -6.21 -3.42
C ILE A 96 -5.32 -6.06 -3.46
N ASN A 97 -4.76 -5.57 -4.57
CA ASN A 97 -3.32 -5.35 -4.68
C ASN A 97 -2.80 -4.35 -3.63
N ALA A 98 -3.51 -3.23 -3.47
CA ALA A 98 -3.18 -2.24 -2.46
C ALA A 98 -3.27 -2.80 -1.03
N LEU A 99 -4.35 -3.52 -0.69
CA LEU A 99 -4.52 -4.10 0.64
C LEU A 99 -3.46 -5.16 0.95
N CYS A 100 -3.15 -6.07 0.02
CA CYS A 100 -2.11 -7.07 0.20
C CYS A 100 -0.74 -6.44 0.50
N LEU A 101 -0.39 -5.37 -0.21
CA LEU A 101 0.88 -4.66 0.03
C LEU A 101 0.85 -3.82 1.32
N SER A 102 -0.32 -3.29 1.69
CA SER A 102 -0.51 -2.57 2.96
C SER A 102 -0.19 -3.47 4.17
N LEU A 103 -0.56 -4.75 4.10
CA LEU A 103 -0.29 -5.73 5.17
C LEU A 103 1.21 -5.98 5.41
N VAL A 104 2.07 -5.77 4.41
CA VAL A 104 3.53 -5.97 4.51
C VAL A 104 4.30 -4.67 4.72
N GLY A 105 3.59 -3.57 5.01
CA GLY A 105 4.20 -2.28 5.33
C GLY A 105 4.45 -1.41 4.11
N LEU A 106 3.55 -1.42 3.13
CA LEU A 106 3.41 -0.32 2.18
C LEU A 106 2.89 0.91 2.93
N ASP A 107 3.54 2.07 2.77
CA ASP A 107 3.13 3.32 3.43
C ASP A 107 2.36 4.24 2.47
N LEU A 108 2.74 4.24 1.19
CA LEU A 108 2.12 5.05 0.14
C LEU A 108 1.66 4.19 -1.04
N ALA A 109 0.35 4.08 -1.22
CA ALA A 109 -0.26 3.41 -2.37
C ALA A 109 -0.57 4.42 -3.48
N MET A 110 0.05 4.23 -4.65
CA MET A 110 -0.26 5.02 -5.85
C MET A 110 -1.38 4.32 -6.63
N MET A 111 -2.58 4.89 -6.59
CA MET A 111 -3.79 4.32 -7.20
C MET A 111 -4.28 5.15 -8.40
N PHE A 112 -4.88 4.47 -9.37
CA PHE A 112 -5.46 5.05 -10.57
C PHE A 112 -6.94 5.34 -10.36
N HIS A 113 -7.76 4.34 -10.01
CA HIS A 113 -9.21 4.49 -10.00
C HIS A 113 -9.71 5.16 -8.71
N PRO A 114 -10.50 6.25 -8.78
CA PRO A 114 -10.91 6.99 -7.59
C PRO A 114 -11.82 6.18 -6.65
N ILE A 115 -12.68 5.31 -7.21
CA ILE A 115 -13.50 4.39 -6.40
C ILE A 115 -12.64 3.39 -5.62
N ALA A 116 -11.58 2.87 -6.24
CA ALA A 116 -10.67 1.95 -5.57
C ALA A 116 -9.94 2.67 -4.43
N ALA A 117 -9.43 3.88 -4.68
CA ALA A 117 -8.78 4.71 -3.67
C ALA A 117 -9.69 5.04 -2.48
N LYS A 118 -10.97 5.35 -2.74
CA LYS A 118 -11.96 5.57 -1.69
C LYS A 118 -12.12 4.34 -0.78
N HIS A 119 -12.29 3.16 -1.36
CA HIS A 119 -12.49 1.93 -0.58
C HIS A 119 -11.25 1.50 0.18
N VAL A 120 -10.05 1.63 -0.41
CA VAL A 120 -8.81 1.34 0.34
C VAL A 120 -8.70 2.27 1.54
N LYS A 121 -9.01 3.56 1.38
CA LYS A 121 -9.01 4.51 2.49
C LYS A 121 -10.04 4.14 3.57
N GLU A 122 -11.27 3.80 3.19
CA GLU A 122 -12.33 3.38 4.12
C GLU A 122 -11.93 2.13 4.92
N ILE A 123 -11.46 1.08 4.23
CA ILE A 123 -11.03 -0.18 4.84
C ILE A 123 -9.86 0.07 5.79
N THR A 124 -8.90 0.89 5.37
CA THR A 124 -7.76 1.26 6.21
C THR A 124 -8.22 2.01 7.44
N SER A 125 -9.10 3.00 7.32
CA SER A 125 -9.65 3.69 8.49
C SER A 125 -10.32 2.73 9.48
N GLN A 126 -11.09 1.75 8.99
CA GLN A 126 -11.71 0.72 9.84
C GLN A 126 -10.68 -0.16 10.57
N PHE A 127 -9.57 -0.53 9.93
CA PHE A 127 -8.51 -1.29 10.61
C PHE A 127 -7.87 -0.50 11.75
N PHE A 128 -7.70 0.80 11.59
CA PHE A 128 -7.07 1.65 12.60
C PHE A 128 -8.04 2.12 13.70
N GLU A 129 -9.36 2.10 13.46
CA GLU A 129 -10.36 2.34 14.51
C GLU A 129 -10.28 1.31 15.65
N ALA A 130 -9.81 0.08 15.35
CA ALA A 130 -9.63 -0.98 16.34
C ALA A 130 -8.35 -0.82 17.19
N VAL A 131 -7.47 0.13 16.85
CA VAL A 131 -6.21 0.36 17.57
C VAL A 131 -6.49 1.11 18.88
N PRO A 132 -6.06 0.59 20.04
CA PRO A 132 -6.17 1.30 21.31
C PRO A 132 -5.51 2.67 21.26
N LYS A 133 -6.23 3.72 21.67
CA LYS A 133 -5.73 5.12 21.64
C LYS A 133 -4.54 5.34 22.56
N GLU A 134 -4.33 4.44 23.51
CA GLU A 134 -3.18 4.44 24.41
C GLU A 134 -1.86 4.23 23.65
N LEU A 135 -1.89 3.58 22.49
CA LEU A 135 -0.70 3.39 21.64
C LEU A 135 -0.21 4.71 21.04
N ASP A 136 -1.10 5.69 20.80
CA ASP A 136 -0.71 7.02 20.31
C ASP A 136 0.26 7.69 21.30
N SER A 137 0.07 7.47 22.60
CA SER A 137 0.94 8.01 23.64
C SER A 137 2.35 7.39 23.66
N MET A 138 2.47 6.14 23.19
CA MET A 138 3.75 5.43 23.06
C MET A 138 4.56 5.87 21.83
N GLY A 139 3.96 6.63 20.92
CA GLY A 139 4.62 7.08 19.69
C GLY A 139 4.92 5.96 18.70
N TYR A 140 4.07 4.93 18.62
CA TYR A 140 4.28 3.76 17.75
C TYR A 140 4.43 4.14 16.25
N THR A 141 3.93 5.31 15.88
CA THR A 141 4.03 5.85 14.52
C THR A 141 5.47 6.25 14.16
N ASP A 142 6.36 6.49 15.12
CA ASP A 142 7.79 6.81 14.92
C ASP A 142 8.69 5.55 14.89
N TRP A 143 8.27 4.56 14.10
CA TRP A 143 8.95 3.26 14.03
C TRP A 143 10.32 3.32 13.33
N VAL A 144 10.58 4.33 12.49
CA VAL A 144 11.89 4.49 11.80
C VAL A 144 13.00 4.86 12.77
N ASN A 145 12.70 5.76 13.71
CA ASN A 145 13.69 6.17 14.71
C ASN A 145 13.72 5.22 15.92
N ALA A 146 12.84 4.21 15.94
CA ALA A 146 12.65 3.28 17.05
C ALA A 146 12.50 3.98 18.43
N ASN A 147 11.99 5.21 18.43
CA ASN A 147 11.97 6.08 19.61
C ASN A 147 10.66 5.88 20.38
N LEU A 148 10.44 4.66 20.86
CA LEU A 148 9.28 4.34 21.70
C LEU A 148 9.41 5.10 23.01
N LYS A 149 8.42 5.94 23.32
CA LYS A 149 8.37 6.66 24.60
C LYS A 149 8.00 5.65 25.68
N ALA A 150 8.98 5.29 26.50
CA ALA A 150 8.80 4.44 27.69
C ALA A 150 8.12 5.19 28.83
#